data_AF-A0A1H8K1N7-F1
#
_entry.id   AF-A0A1H8K1N7-F1
#
_cell.length_a   1.000
_cell.length_b   1.000
_cell.length_c   1.000
_cell.angle_alpha   90.00
_cell.angle_beta   90.00
_cell.angle_gamma   90.00
#
_symmetry.space_group_name_H-M   'P 1'
#
loop_
_entity.id
_entity.type
_entity.pdbx_description
1 polymer ?
#
loop_
_entity_poly.entity_id
_entity_poly.type
_entity_poly.pdbx_seq_one_letter_code
_entity_poly.pdbx_strand_id
1 'polypeptide(L)'
;MRYATIAALWLGGAAMAQSTSEDIVALAEEAGIGGLGLAPCRDVTGPENAPLLAQAGDWMLGYMAGRIDAGETLVEGEPLSAASSIDIVTSIATFCVQNPDATVLGAARRYGQRVFGTEPVDRQFEDAPSEVPRPAARPESIEEEAAEEETASDADDTETTEPADEPAAD
;
A
#
# COMPACT_ATOMS: atom_id res chain seq x y z
N MET A 1 3.18 -62.50 -32.37
CA MET A 1 2.19 -62.86 -31.33
C MET A 1 2.49 -62.04 -30.09
N ARG A 2 1.46 -61.38 -29.51
CA ARG A 2 1.20 -61.07 -28.08
C ARG A 2 2.45 -60.90 -27.18
N TYR A 3 2.64 -59.82 -26.43
CA TYR A 3 1.74 -59.36 -25.36
C TYR A 3 1.90 -57.86 -25.06
N ALA A 4 0.76 -57.20 -24.88
CA ALA A 4 0.65 -55.96 -24.12
C ALA A 4 1.01 -56.22 -22.65
N THR A 5 1.73 -55.31 -22.01
CA THR A 5 1.71 -55.18 -20.55
C THR A 5 1.59 -53.70 -20.19
N ILE A 6 0.50 -53.41 -19.50
CA ILE A 6 0.10 -52.15 -18.90
C ILE A 6 0.88 -52.00 -17.58
N ALA A 7 1.46 -50.82 -17.33
CA ALA A 7 1.84 -50.32 -16.01
C ALA A 7 1.62 -48.79 -16.06
N ALA A 8 0.50 -48.22 -15.64
CA ALA A 8 -0.10 -48.16 -14.30
C ALA A 8 0.81 -47.49 -13.25
N LEU A 9 0.32 -46.33 -12.79
CA LEU A 9 0.70 -45.54 -11.62
C LEU A 9 2.08 -44.85 -11.66
N TRP A 10 2.05 -43.51 -11.63
CA TRP A 10 2.18 -42.76 -10.37
C TRP A 10 1.52 -41.40 -10.55
N LEU A 11 0.28 -41.25 -10.06
CA LEU A 11 -0.23 -39.95 -9.66
C LEU A 11 0.52 -39.55 -8.38
N GLY A 12 1.66 -38.89 -8.56
CA GLY A 12 2.25 -38.09 -7.49
C GLY A 12 1.37 -36.87 -7.30
N GLY A 13 0.39 -36.96 -6.41
CA GLY A 13 -0.33 -35.80 -5.92
C GLY A 13 0.69 -34.83 -5.35
N ALA A 14 0.85 -33.68 -6.00
CA ALA A 14 1.40 -32.51 -5.32
C ALA A 14 0.44 -32.22 -4.17
N ALA A 15 0.85 -32.59 -2.96
CA ALA A 15 0.25 -32.04 -1.76
C ALA A 15 0.47 -30.53 -1.86
N MET A 16 -0.58 -29.81 -2.27
CA MET A 16 -0.67 -28.37 -2.09
C MET A 16 -0.44 -28.15 -0.60
N ALA A 17 0.73 -27.66 -0.23
CA ALA A 17 0.99 -27.18 1.11
C ALA A 17 0.03 -26.02 1.35
N GLN A 18 -1.09 -26.29 2.01
CA GLN A 18 -1.98 -25.25 2.51
C GLN A 18 -1.17 -24.52 3.60
N SER A 19 -0.59 -23.37 3.25
CA SER A 19 0.00 -22.48 4.25
C SER A 19 -1.10 -22.11 5.23
N THR A 20 -0.93 -22.48 6.50
CA THR A 20 -1.91 -22.11 7.51
C THR A 20 -1.78 -20.62 7.81
N SER A 21 -2.83 -19.99 8.32
CA SER A 21 -2.78 -18.56 8.66
C SER A 21 -1.72 -18.27 9.75
N GLU A 22 -1.44 -19.22 10.64
CA GLU A 22 -0.37 -19.12 11.64
C GLU A 22 1.03 -19.08 10.99
N ASP A 23 1.26 -19.85 9.92
CA ASP A 23 2.53 -19.82 9.18
C ASP A 23 2.75 -18.46 8.51
N ILE A 24 1.68 -17.86 7.96
CA ILE A 24 1.74 -16.53 7.34
C ILE A 24 2.02 -15.46 8.40
N VAL A 25 1.42 -15.53 9.59
CA VAL A 25 1.70 -14.57 10.67
C VAL A 25 3.15 -14.67 11.16
N ALA A 26 3.66 -15.89 11.39
CA ALA A 26 5.03 -16.09 11.86
C ALA A 26 6.07 -15.60 10.81
N LEU A 27 5.82 -15.86 9.53
CA LEU A 27 6.68 -15.36 8.44
C LEU A 27 6.62 -13.85 8.30
N ALA A 28 5.45 -13.25 8.51
CA ALA A 28 5.28 -11.80 8.49
C ALA A 28 6.11 -11.15 9.59
N GLU A 29 6.04 -11.69 10.81
CA GLU A 29 6.82 -11.24 11.95
C GLU A 29 8.34 -11.43 11.72
N GLU A 30 8.77 -12.59 11.21
CA GLU A 30 10.17 -12.86 10.87
C GLU A 30 10.70 -11.92 9.77
N ALA A 31 9.87 -11.59 8.79
CA ALA A 31 10.20 -10.61 7.75
C ALA A 31 10.15 -9.15 8.24
N GLY A 32 9.73 -8.91 9.48
CA GLY A 32 9.48 -7.57 10.03
C GLY A 32 8.33 -6.85 9.32
N ILE A 33 7.48 -7.60 8.61
CA ILE A 33 6.32 -7.08 7.88
C ILE A 33 5.14 -7.17 8.84
N GLY A 34 4.78 -6.03 9.43
CA GLY A 34 3.55 -5.87 10.21
C GLY A 34 2.82 -4.60 9.77
N GLY A 35 1.62 -4.38 10.31
CA GLY A 35 0.85 -3.16 10.06
C GLY A 35 0.06 -3.15 8.75
N LEU A 36 -0.19 -1.95 8.22
CA LEU A 36 -1.23 -1.69 7.21
C LEU A 36 -1.04 -2.47 5.90
N GLY A 37 0.20 -2.82 5.54
CA GLY A 37 0.49 -3.64 4.37
C GLY A 37 -0.12 -5.05 4.43
N LEU A 38 -0.30 -5.63 5.62
CA LEU A 38 -0.91 -6.95 5.78
C LEU A 38 -2.41 -6.90 6.10
N ALA A 39 -2.98 -5.70 6.29
CA ALA A 39 -4.41 -5.56 6.50
C ALA A 39 -5.19 -6.09 5.29
N PRO A 40 -6.33 -6.75 5.51
CA PRO A 40 -7.18 -7.15 4.41
C PRO A 40 -7.78 -5.90 3.75
N CYS A 41 -7.94 -5.97 2.43
CA CYS A 41 -8.43 -4.87 1.61
C CYS A 41 -9.81 -4.34 2.04
N ARG A 42 -10.66 -5.18 2.62
CA ARG A 42 -11.96 -4.78 3.20
C ARG A 42 -11.84 -3.84 4.40
N ASP A 43 -10.72 -3.86 5.13
CA ASP A 43 -10.55 -3.03 6.33
C ASP A 43 -10.05 -1.62 5.99
N VAL A 44 -9.58 -1.40 4.76
CA VAL A 44 -9.05 -0.12 4.30
C VAL A 44 -9.89 0.54 3.21
N THR A 45 -10.93 -0.13 2.72
CA THR A 45 -11.84 0.41 1.69
C THR A 45 -13.21 0.71 2.27
N GLY A 46 -13.91 1.68 1.68
CA GLY A 46 -15.21 2.19 2.17
C GLY A 46 -15.13 3.64 2.64
N PRO A 47 -16.25 4.39 2.61
CA PRO A 47 -16.28 5.80 3.01
C PRO A 47 -15.86 6.03 4.46
N GLU A 48 -16.19 5.10 5.37
CA GLU A 48 -15.80 5.11 6.77
C GLU A 48 -14.30 4.89 6.99
N ASN A 49 -13.64 4.24 6.03
CA ASN A 49 -12.23 3.86 6.09
C ASN A 49 -11.33 4.82 5.30
N ALA A 50 -11.84 5.98 4.83
CA ALA A 50 -11.06 6.96 4.07
C ALA A 50 -9.74 7.37 4.75
N PRO A 51 -9.66 7.58 6.08
CA PRO A 51 -8.38 7.83 6.75
C PRO A 51 -7.39 6.66 6.70
N LEU A 52 -7.88 5.42 6.69
CA LEU A 52 -7.05 4.22 6.55
C LEU A 52 -6.58 4.04 5.11
N LEU A 53 -7.43 4.34 4.13
CA LEU A 53 -7.06 4.35 2.72
C LEU A 53 -5.96 5.40 2.44
N ALA A 54 -6.04 6.58 3.05
CA ALA A 54 -5.00 7.60 2.95
C ALA A 54 -3.67 7.11 3.54
N GLN A 55 -3.69 6.50 4.72
CA GLN A 55 -2.51 5.88 5.33
C GLN A 55 -1.92 4.75 4.46
N ALA A 56 -2.78 3.98 3.77
CA ALA A 56 -2.33 2.93 2.85
C ALA A 56 -1.63 3.54 1.64
N GLY A 57 -2.13 4.68 1.15
CA GLY A 57 -1.48 5.48 0.12
C GLY A 57 -0.10 5.98 0.53
N ASP A 58 0.02 6.57 1.73
CA ASP A 58 1.30 7.07 2.26
C ASP A 58 2.31 5.94 2.49
N TRP A 59 1.86 4.82 3.04
CA TRP A 59 2.69 3.63 3.20
C TRP A 59 3.19 3.12 1.83
N MET A 60 2.31 3.09 0.83
CA MET A 60 2.66 2.63 -0.51
C MET A 60 3.59 3.62 -1.25
N LEU A 61 3.48 4.92 -1.01
CA LEU A 61 4.47 5.90 -1.47
C LEU A 61 5.87 5.57 -0.95
N GLY A 62 5.99 5.26 0.35
CA GLY A 62 7.25 4.81 0.95
C GLY A 62 7.76 3.50 0.33
N TYR A 63 6.85 2.54 0.08
CA TYR A 63 7.20 1.29 -0.60
C TYR A 63 7.73 1.54 -2.03
N MET A 64 7.09 2.42 -2.82
CA MET A 64 7.55 2.78 -4.17
C MET A 64 8.91 3.49 -4.15
N ALA A 65 9.10 4.44 -3.22
CA ALA A 65 10.37 5.13 -3.03
C ALA A 65 11.50 4.14 -2.69
N GLY A 66 11.25 3.19 -1.79
CA GLY A 66 12.21 2.15 -1.44
C GLY A 66 12.64 1.28 -2.63
N ARG A 67 11.74 1.02 -3.59
CA ARG A 67 12.09 0.30 -4.83
C ARG A 67 12.98 1.13 -5.76
N ILE A 68 12.69 2.43 -5.88
CA ILE A 68 13.52 3.37 -6.65
C ILE A 68 14.93 3.44 -6.04
N ASP A 69 15.02 3.58 -4.72
CA ASP A 69 16.30 3.63 -4.00
C ASP A 69 17.08 2.31 -4.12
N ALA A 70 16.38 1.18 -4.27
CA ALA A 70 16.98 -0.12 -4.56
C ALA A 70 17.45 -0.27 -6.03
N GLY A 71 17.25 0.73 -6.87
CA GLY A 71 17.72 0.77 -8.26
C GLY A 71 16.73 0.22 -9.28
N GLU A 72 15.46 0.02 -8.91
CA GLU A 72 14.44 -0.38 -9.88
C GLU A 72 14.06 0.78 -10.82
N THR A 73 13.89 0.46 -12.11
CA THR A 73 13.61 1.44 -13.16
C THR A 73 12.13 1.47 -13.49
N LEU A 74 11.60 2.68 -13.69
CA LEU A 74 10.23 2.87 -14.16
C LEU A 74 10.09 2.38 -15.61
N VAL A 75 8.94 1.79 -15.92
CA VAL A 75 8.58 1.42 -17.29
C VAL A 75 8.32 2.69 -18.10
N GLU A 76 9.05 2.83 -19.20
CA GLU A 76 8.83 3.94 -20.13
C GLU A 76 7.43 3.84 -20.76
N GLY A 77 6.66 4.93 -20.67
CA GLY A 77 5.31 5.02 -21.24
C GLY A 77 4.19 4.41 -20.38
N GLU A 78 4.47 3.92 -19.18
CA GLU A 78 3.41 3.56 -18.22
C GLU A 78 2.71 4.84 -17.70
N PRO A 79 1.37 4.93 -17.77
CA PRO A 79 0.64 6.12 -17.31
C PRO A 79 0.59 6.32 -15.80
N LEU A 80 0.92 5.31 -15.00
CA LEU A 80 0.90 5.36 -13.54
C LEU A 80 2.22 5.92 -12.97
N SER A 81 2.11 6.87 -12.04
CA SER A 81 3.27 7.49 -11.39
C SER A 81 3.61 6.89 -10.03
N ALA A 82 4.86 6.42 -9.86
CA ALA A 82 5.41 5.95 -8.59
C ALA A 82 5.39 6.98 -7.44
N ALA A 83 5.17 8.27 -7.75
CA ALA A 83 5.19 9.36 -6.79
C ALA A 83 3.83 10.08 -6.66
N SER A 84 2.82 9.69 -7.44
CA SER A 84 1.49 10.30 -7.39
C SER A 84 0.64 9.65 -6.31
N SER A 85 0.35 10.38 -5.24
CA SER A 85 -0.57 9.92 -4.19
C SER A 85 -1.95 9.57 -4.74
N ILE A 86 -2.45 10.32 -5.73
CA ILE A 86 -3.74 10.07 -6.37
C ILE A 86 -3.73 8.75 -7.14
N ASP A 87 -2.69 8.49 -7.95
CA ASP A 87 -2.60 7.25 -8.74
C ASP A 87 -2.51 6.03 -7.81
N ILE A 88 -1.71 6.16 -6.75
CA ILE A 88 -1.50 5.13 -5.74
C ILE A 88 -2.80 4.84 -5.00
N VAL A 89 -3.42 5.84 -4.38
CA VAL A 89 -4.67 5.67 -3.60
C VAL A 89 -5.80 5.13 -4.47
N THR A 90 -5.95 5.65 -5.70
CA THR A 90 -6.97 5.17 -6.64
C THR A 90 -6.73 3.71 -7.02
N SER A 91 -5.47 3.32 -7.21
CA SER A 91 -5.12 1.94 -7.55
C SER A 91 -5.33 0.98 -6.38
N ILE A 92 -4.97 1.38 -5.15
CA ILE A 92 -5.26 0.60 -3.93
C ILE A 92 -6.77 0.42 -3.82
N ALA A 93 -7.54 1.52 -3.88
CA ALA A 93 -8.99 1.48 -3.75
C ALA A 93 -9.62 0.57 -4.81
N THR A 94 -9.21 0.69 -6.07
CA THR A 94 -9.73 -0.12 -7.17
C THR A 94 -9.41 -1.60 -6.97
N PHE A 95 -8.17 -1.93 -6.63
CA PHE A 95 -7.76 -3.31 -6.38
C PHE A 95 -8.51 -3.91 -5.19
N CYS A 96 -8.58 -3.18 -4.08
CA CYS A 96 -9.17 -3.68 -2.85
C CYS A 96 -10.69 -3.83 -2.90
N VAL A 97 -11.39 -3.00 -3.67
CA VAL A 97 -12.82 -3.19 -3.95
C VAL A 97 -13.07 -4.50 -4.71
N GLN A 98 -12.17 -4.88 -5.60
CA GLN A 98 -12.29 -6.11 -6.40
C GLN A 98 -11.82 -7.36 -5.64
N ASN A 99 -10.94 -7.20 -4.64
CA ASN A 99 -10.27 -8.28 -3.93
C ASN A 99 -10.32 -8.00 -2.40
N PRO A 100 -11.49 -8.09 -1.77
CA PRO A 100 -11.66 -7.67 -0.36
C PRO A 100 -10.84 -8.50 0.64
N ASP A 101 -10.52 -9.74 0.31
CA ASP A 101 -9.73 -10.65 1.15
C ASP A 101 -8.21 -10.58 0.89
N ALA A 102 -7.78 -9.89 -0.17
CA ALA A 102 -6.36 -9.70 -0.46
C ALA A 102 -5.73 -8.68 0.50
N THR A 103 -4.40 -8.67 0.59
CA THR A 103 -3.67 -7.67 1.38
C THR A 103 -3.48 -6.35 0.64
N VAL A 104 -3.30 -5.26 1.41
CA VAL A 104 -2.82 -3.98 0.88
C VAL A 104 -1.45 -4.13 0.20
N LEU A 105 -0.58 -5.01 0.71
CA LEU A 105 0.69 -5.36 0.09
C LEU A 105 0.49 -6.02 -1.28
N GLY A 106 -0.54 -6.87 -1.44
CA GLY A 106 -0.94 -7.41 -2.75
C GLY A 106 -1.31 -6.30 -3.73
N ALA A 107 -2.07 -5.29 -3.27
CA ALA A 107 -2.40 -4.12 -4.07
C ALA A 107 -1.13 -3.35 -4.50
N ALA A 108 -0.21 -3.12 -3.55
CA ALA A 108 1.03 -2.39 -3.78
C ALA A 108 1.98 -3.13 -4.73
N ARG A 109 2.06 -4.45 -4.61
CA ARG A 109 2.84 -5.32 -5.52
C ARG A 109 2.30 -5.27 -6.94
N ARG A 110 0.98 -5.41 -7.12
CA ARG A 110 0.36 -5.33 -8.44
C ARG A 110 0.58 -3.97 -9.10
N TYR A 111 0.42 -2.90 -8.35
CA TYR A 111 0.71 -1.56 -8.86
C TYR A 111 2.19 -1.40 -9.22
N GLY A 112 3.07 -1.85 -8.32
CA GLY A 112 4.52 -1.83 -8.54
C GLY A 112 4.94 -2.64 -9.76
N GLN A 113 4.29 -3.77 -10.05
CA GLN A 113 4.56 -4.55 -11.25
C GLN A 113 4.29 -3.74 -12.52
N ARG A 114 3.22 -2.97 -12.55
CA ARG A 114 2.90 -2.10 -13.68
C ARG A 114 3.91 -0.97 -13.84
N VAL A 115 4.24 -0.33 -12.73
CA VAL A 115 5.12 0.85 -12.71
C VAL A 115 6.58 0.51 -13.01
N PHE A 116 7.08 -0.63 -12.52
CA PHE A 116 8.50 -1.02 -12.66
C PHE A 116 8.72 -2.15 -13.67
N GLY A 117 7.67 -2.83 -14.15
CA GLY A 117 7.77 -3.90 -15.15
C GLY A 117 8.44 -5.18 -14.64
N THR A 118 8.74 -5.22 -13.35
CA THR A 118 9.33 -6.36 -12.64
C THR A 118 8.24 -7.10 -11.89
N GLU A 119 8.24 -8.42 -12.00
CA GLU A 119 7.35 -9.27 -11.21
C GLU A 119 7.59 -8.96 -9.73
N PRO A 120 6.54 -8.77 -8.92
CA PRO A 120 6.73 -8.62 -7.49
C PRO A 120 7.42 -9.87 -6.95
N VAL A 121 8.24 -9.68 -5.92
CA VAL A 121 8.80 -10.84 -5.22
C VAL A 121 7.63 -11.55 -4.54
N ASP A 122 7.17 -12.65 -5.13
CA ASP A 122 6.14 -13.53 -4.57
C ASP A 122 6.64 -14.05 -3.23
N ARG A 123 6.15 -13.43 -2.16
CA ARG A 123 6.23 -13.94 -0.79
C ARG A 123 4.83 -14.19 -0.32
N GLN A 124 4.70 -15.14 0.61
CA GLN A 124 3.49 -15.83 1.10
C GLN A 124 2.35 -14.95 1.68
N PHE A 125 2.34 -13.63 1.42
CA PHE A 125 1.45 -12.63 1.99
C PHE A 125 0.40 -12.10 0.99
N GLU A 126 0.03 -12.89 -0.02
CA GLU A 126 -1.04 -12.48 -0.95
C GLU A 126 -2.41 -12.52 -0.28
N ASP A 127 -2.63 -13.53 0.55
CA ASP A 127 -3.78 -13.63 1.44
C ASP A 127 -3.51 -12.90 2.76
N ALA A 128 -4.50 -12.16 3.24
CA ALA A 128 -4.40 -11.52 4.54
C ALA A 128 -4.40 -12.58 5.64
N PRO A 129 -3.47 -12.53 6.62
CA PRO A 129 -3.54 -13.41 7.77
C PRO A 129 -4.84 -13.13 8.56
N SER A 130 -5.35 -14.16 9.23
CA SER A 130 -6.56 -14.03 10.06
C SER A 130 -6.40 -13.00 11.18
N GLU A 131 -5.17 -12.79 11.64
CA GLU A 131 -4.80 -11.76 12.60
C GLU A 131 -3.58 -11.00 12.10
N VAL A 132 -3.66 -9.67 12.07
CA VAL A 132 -2.52 -8.79 11.79
C VAL A 132 -2.07 -8.20 13.12
N PRO A 133 -0.84 -8.47 13.59
CA PRO A 133 -0.31 -7.84 14.79
C PRO A 133 -0.34 -6.32 14.61
N ARG A 134 -1.17 -5.63 15.40
CA ARG A 134 -1.17 -4.18 15.46
C ARG A 134 -0.11 -3.72 16.47
N PRO A 135 0.65 -2.66 16.15
CA PRO A 135 1.48 -2.00 17.15
C PRO A 135 0.66 -1.66 18.40
N ALA A 136 1.27 -1.78 19.58
CA ALA A 136 0.63 -1.40 20.83
C ALA A 136 0.10 0.04 20.74
N ALA A 137 -1.10 0.27 21.27
CA ALA A 137 -1.66 1.62 21.31
C ALA A 137 -0.68 2.57 22.00
N ARG A 138 -0.60 3.81 21.50
CA ARG A 138 0.15 4.87 22.17
C ARG A 138 -0.39 5.01 23.60
N PRO A 139 0.48 5.03 24.64
CA PRO A 139 0.05 5.28 26.01
C PRO A 139 -0.71 6.62 26.11
N GLU A 140 -1.80 6.68 26.87
CA GLU A 140 -2.67 7.87 26.98
C GLU A 140 -2.03 9.09 27.68
N SER A 141 -0.76 9.03 28.09
CA SER A 141 -0.13 10.09 28.88
C SER A 141 1.20 10.55 28.28
N ILE A 142 1.13 11.50 27.37
CA ILE A 142 1.99 12.68 27.47
C ILE A 142 0.99 13.79 27.70
N GLU A 143 0.87 14.25 28.95
CA GLU A 143 0.14 15.46 29.26
C GLU A 143 0.72 16.55 28.35
N GLU A 144 -0.12 17.08 27.45
CA GLU A 144 0.14 18.32 26.75
C GLU A 144 0.31 19.39 27.83
N GLU A 145 1.54 19.61 28.28
CA GLU A 145 1.91 20.85 28.92
C GLU A 145 1.82 21.90 27.81
N ALA A 146 0.60 22.42 27.66
CA ALA A 146 0.32 23.56 26.83
C ALA A 146 1.32 24.64 27.22
N ALA A 147 2.26 24.93 26.33
CA ALA A 147 2.97 26.19 26.33
C ALA A 147 1.91 27.27 26.07
N GLU A 148 1.27 27.74 27.13
CA GLU A 148 0.72 29.08 27.20
C GLU A 148 1.92 30.02 27.00
N GLU A 149 2.12 30.49 25.76
CA GLU A 149 2.79 31.77 25.55
C GLU A 149 1.83 32.69 24.79
N GLU A 150 1.61 33.83 25.43
CA GLU A 150 0.54 34.79 25.24
C GLU A 150 0.38 35.34 23.82
N THR A 151 -0.88 35.54 23.46
CA THR A 151 -1.32 36.48 22.44
C THR A 151 -0.81 37.90 22.72
N ALA A 152 -0.10 38.52 21.79
CA ALA A 152 -0.19 39.97 21.53
C ALA A 152 0.56 40.36 20.23
N SER A 153 -0.18 40.69 19.18
CA SER A 153 -0.13 42.03 18.59
C SER A 153 -1.10 42.12 17.41
N ASP A 154 -2.09 43.00 17.60
CA ASP A 154 -2.87 43.65 16.56
C ASP A 154 -2.01 44.29 15.45
N ALA A 155 -2.73 44.65 14.37
CA ALA A 155 -2.40 45.46 13.18
C ALA A 155 -2.18 44.60 11.92
N ASP A 156 -2.85 44.81 10.80
CA ASP A 156 -3.65 45.94 10.32
C ASP A 156 -4.47 45.47 9.12
N ASP A 157 -5.74 45.85 9.08
CA ASP A 157 -6.58 45.80 7.89
C ASP A 157 -6.04 46.82 6.87
N THR A 158 -5.62 46.39 5.69
CA THR A 158 -5.88 47.17 4.47
C THR A 158 -5.81 46.31 3.21
N GLU A 159 -6.99 45.96 2.75
CA GLU A 159 -7.34 45.71 1.35
C GLU A 159 -6.75 46.80 0.44
N THR A 160 -5.94 46.42 -0.56
CA THR A 160 -5.76 47.22 -1.79
C THR A 160 -5.59 46.25 -2.95
N THR A 161 -6.65 46.19 -3.74
CA THR A 161 -6.68 45.55 -5.06
C THR A 161 -6.13 46.56 -6.06
N GLU A 162 -5.04 46.24 -6.76
CA GLU A 162 -4.61 47.00 -7.94
C GLU A 162 -4.48 46.02 -9.14
N PRO A 163 -5.25 46.22 -10.22
CA PRO A 163 -5.13 45.41 -11.43
C PRO A 163 -3.94 45.90 -12.29
N ALA A 164 -3.09 44.96 -12.69
CA ALA A 164 -1.96 45.22 -13.58
C ALA A 164 -2.42 45.58 -14.99
N ASP A 165 -1.87 46.70 -15.46
CA ASP A 165 -2.03 47.34 -16.76
C ASP A 165 -1.58 46.44 -17.93
N GLU A 166 -2.32 46.52 -19.04
CA GLU A 166 -2.11 45.78 -20.28
C GLU A 166 -1.15 46.56 -21.20
N PRO A 167 -0.10 45.97 -21.78
CA PRO A 167 0.79 46.70 -22.68
C PRO A 167 0.18 46.85 -24.08
N ALA A 168 -0.03 48.10 -24.51
CA ALA A 168 -0.35 48.45 -25.89
C ALA A 168 0.81 48.09 -26.83
N ALA A 169 0.49 47.35 -27.90
CA ALA A 169 1.37 47.11 -29.03
C ALA A 169 1.35 48.32 -29.99
N ASP A 170 2.54 48.76 -30.42
CA ASP A 170 2.76 49.57 -31.63
C ASP A 170 2.85 48.65 -32.87
#